data_AF-A0A399JA45-F1
#
_entry.id   AF-A0A399JA45-F1
#
_cell.length_a   1.000
_cell.length_b   1.000
_cell.length_c   1.000
_cell.angle_alpha   90.00
_cell.angle_beta   90.00
_cell.angle_gamma   90.00
#
_symmetry.space_group_name_H-M   'P 1'
#
loop_
_entity.id
_entity.type
_entity.pdbx_description
1 polymer ?
#
loop_
_entity_poly.entity_id
_entity_poly.type
_entity_poly.pdbx_seq_one_letter_code
_entity_poly.pdbx_strand_id
1 'polypeptide(L)' 'MTSSSGLISAAGKTVIGAVEGDAIPQNFIPQLVALYQAGAFPFDKLVKTYPFEQIEQAIADTGSGKAVKAVLTMP' A
#
# COMPACT_ATOMS: atom_id res chain seq x y z
N MET A 1 6.39 14.21 -27.94
CA MET A 1 5.82 15.58 -27.93
C MET A 1 4.51 15.54 -27.15
N THR A 2 4.58 15.63 -25.82
CA THR A 2 3.47 16.05 -24.95
C THR A 2 4.13 16.76 -23.77
N SER A 3 4.27 18.08 -23.88
CA SER A 3 4.83 18.90 -22.83
C SER A 3 3.79 19.01 -21.72
N SER A 4 3.87 18.18 -20.69
CA SER A 4 3.10 18.42 -19.46
C SER A 4 3.84 19.47 -18.66
N SER A 5 3.55 20.74 -18.92
CA SER A 5 3.87 21.79 -17.97
C SER A 5 3.13 21.44 -16.67
N GLY A 6 3.85 20.82 -15.72
CA GLY A 6 3.32 20.56 -14.39
C GLY A 6 2.78 21.88 -13.82
N LEU A 7 1.68 21.82 -13.08
CA LEU A 7 1.10 22.98 -12.41
C LEU A 7 2.15 23.58 -11.47
N ILE A 8 2.84 24.62 -11.92
CA ILE A 8 3.78 25.40 -11.15
C ILE A 8 2.96 26.46 -10.41
N SER A 9 2.88 26.34 -9.09
CA SER A 9 2.41 27.43 -8.23
C SER A 9 3.33 28.64 -8.39
N ALA A 10 2.81 29.85 -8.18
CA ALA A 10 3.58 31.09 -8.33
C ALA A 10 4.90 31.15 -7.50
N ALA A 11 5.08 30.26 -6.53
CA ALA A 11 6.31 30.09 -5.73
C ALA A 11 7.28 29.02 -6.27
N GLY A 12 7.09 28.50 -7.48
CA GLY A 12 7.96 27.48 -8.08
C GLY A 12 7.74 26.06 -7.57
N LYS A 13 6.63 25.76 -6.89
CA LYS A 13 6.31 24.42 -6.37
C LYS A 13 5.31 23.69 -7.27
N THR A 14 5.45 22.37 -7.39
CA THR A 14 4.52 21.50 -8.12
C THR A 14 3.61 20.74 -7.16
N VAL A 15 2.32 20.62 -7.51
CA VAL A 15 1.36 19.74 -6.85
C VAL A 15 0.98 18.64 -7.83
N ILE A 16 1.15 17.38 -7.42
CA ILE A 16 0.81 16.20 -8.23
C ILE A 16 -0.16 15.35 -7.42
N GLY A 17 -1.30 15.01 -8.03
CA GLY A 17 -2.20 14.00 -7.48
C GLY A 17 -1.75 12.61 -7.91
N ALA A 18 -1.85 11.64 -7.02
CA ALA A 18 -1.58 10.24 -7.32
C ALA A 18 -2.75 9.37 -6.84
N VAL A 19 -3.14 8.41 -7.66
CA VAL A 19 -4.11 7.37 -7.30
C VAL A 19 -3.33 6.06 -7.24
N GLU A 20 -3.46 5.31 -6.14
CA GLU A 20 -2.79 4.01 -5.96
C GLU A 20 -1.26 4.04 -6.22
N GLY A 21 -0.62 5.18 -5.92
CA GLY A 21 0.82 5.36 -6.12
C GLY A 21 1.24 5.67 -7.56
N ASP A 22 0.29 6.00 -8.46
CA ASP A 22 0.54 6.30 -9.88
C ASP A 22 1.28 5.17 -10.60
N ALA A 23 0.95 3.93 -10.24
CA ALA A 23 1.62 2.73 -10.71
C ALA A 23 0.79 1.96 -11.74
N ILE A 24 1.48 1.20 -12.60
CA ILE A 24 0.86 0.15 -13.41
C ILE A 24 0.91 -1.15 -12.58
N PRO A 25 -0.21 -1.65 -12.03
CA PRO A 25 -0.17 -2.76 -11.06
C PRO A 25 0.45 -4.04 -11.61
N GLN A 26 0.21 -4.35 -12.89
CA GLN A 26 0.74 -5.54 -13.57
C GLN A 26 2.28 -5.55 -13.62
N ASN A 27 2.91 -4.38 -13.59
CA ASN A 27 4.37 -4.25 -13.58
C ASN A 27 4.89 -4.10 -12.15
N PHE A 28 4.21 -3.31 -11.32
CA PHE A 28 4.73 -2.88 -10.03
C PHE A 28 4.56 -3.95 -8.94
N ILE A 29 3.44 -4.67 -8.90
CA ILE A 29 3.22 -5.74 -7.89
C ILE A 29 4.28 -6.85 -8.01
N PRO A 30 4.61 -7.39 -9.21
CA PRO A 30 5.69 -8.36 -9.33
C PRO A 30 7.05 -7.85 -8.83
N GLN A 31 7.36 -6.55 -9.03
CA GLN A 31 8.59 -5.94 -8.52
C GLN A 31 8.61 -5.89 -6.98
N LEU A 32 7.49 -5.50 -6.35
CA LEU A 32 7.37 -5.49 -4.89
C LEU A 32 7.54 -6.89 -4.29
N VAL A 33 6.98 -7.91 -4.94
CA VAL A 33 7.16 -9.32 -4.53
C VAL A 33 8.63 -9.74 -4.63
N ALA A 34 9.29 -9.39 -5.73
CA ALA A 34 10.72 -9.69 -5.90
C ALA A 34 11.59 -9.01 -4.83
N LEU A 35 11.29 -7.75 -4.48
CA LEU A 35 11.97 -7.02 -3.40
C LEU A 35 11.75 -7.66 -2.03
N TYR A 36 10.53 -8.14 -1.75
CA TYR A 36 10.23 -8.87 -0.51
C TYR A 36 11.04 -10.18 -0.43
N GLN A 37 11.04 -10.97 -1.51
CA GLN A 37 11.81 -12.22 -1.59
C GLN A 37 13.32 -12.00 -1.46
N ALA A 38 13.82 -10.85 -1.93
CA ALA A 38 15.20 -10.43 -1.75
C ALA A 38 15.51 -9.84 -0.36
N GLY A 39 14.52 -9.76 0.55
CA GLY A 39 14.66 -9.17 1.88
C GLY A 39 14.75 -7.63 1.90
N ALA A 40 14.55 -6.98 0.75
CA ALA A 40 14.66 -5.52 0.59
C ALA A 40 13.33 -4.79 0.88
N PHE A 41 12.21 -5.51 0.97
CA PHE A 41 10.90 -4.92 1.24
C PHE A 41 10.06 -5.78 2.21
N PRO A 42 10.29 -5.68 3.53
CA PRO A 42 9.65 -6.52 4.54
C PRO A 42 8.23 -6.03 4.90
N PHE A 43 7.30 -6.07 3.94
CA PHE A 43 5.92 -5.62 4.16
C PHE A 43 5.13 -6.53 5.11
N ASP A 44 5.54 -7.79 5.22
CA ASP A 44 4.97 -8.82 6.11
C ASP A 44 4.98 -8.38 7.58
N LYS A 45 5.93 -7.53 8.00
CA LYS A 45 6.00 -6.97 9.36
C LYS A 45 4.81 -6.10 9.75
N LEU A 46 4.03 -5.64 8.77
CA LEU A 46 2.81 -4.86 9.00
C LEU A 46 1.58 -5.73 9.16
N VAL A 47 1.68 -7.02 8.80
CA VAL A 47 0.56 -7.94 8.72
C VAL A 47 0.28 -8.55 10.08
N LYS A 48 -1.00 -8.56 10.44
CA LYS A 48 -1.53 -9.38 11.53
C LYS A 48 -2.61 -10.30 10.97
N THR A 49 -2.44 -11.60 11.17
CA THR A 49 -3.36 -12.62 10.65
C THR A 49 -4.46 -12.94 11.65
N TYR A 50 -5.67 -13.16 11.14
CA TYR A 50 -6.83 -13.60 11.90
C TYR A 50 -7.51 -14.75 11.15
N PRO A 51 -7.93 -15.83 11.83
CA PRO A 51 -8.82 -16.79 11.19
C PRO A 51 -10.14 -16.11 10.81
N PHE A 52 -10.79 -16.58 9.74
CA PHE A 52 -11.97 -15.93 9.18
C PHE A 52 -13.09 -15.71 10.22
N GLU A 53 -13.24 -16.62 11.18
CA GLU A 53 -14.22 -16.56 12.27
C GLU A 53 -14.00 -15.37 13.23
N GLN A 54 -12.81 -14.75 13.21
CA GLN A 54 -12.45 -13.59 14.04
C GLN A 54 -12.55 -12.24 13.31
N ILE A 55 -13.37 -12.15 12.26
CA ILE A 55 -13.53 -10.92 11.46
C ILE A 55 -13.86 -9.68 12.32
N GLU A 56 -14.70 -9.81 13.33
CA GLU A 56 -15.06 -8.70 14.22
C GLU A 56 -13.85 -8.19 15.02
N GLN A 57 -12.99 -9.10 15.49
CA GLN A 57 -11.76 -8.73 16.19
C GLN A 57 -10.76 -8.06 15.23
N ALA A 58 -10.66 -8.54 13.99
CA ALA A 58 -9.81 -7.94 12.96
C ALA A 58 -10.24 -6.49 12.65
N ILE A 59 -11.54 -6.22 12.57
CA ILE A 59 -12.11 -4.89 12.38
C ILE A 59 -11.78 -3.99 13.59
N ALA A 60 -12.04 -4.47 14.81
CA ALA A 60 -11.78 -3.69 16.04
C ALA A 60 -10.28 -3.37 16.23
N ASP A 61 -9.40 -4.33 15.97
CA ASP A 61 -7.95 -4.12 16.06
C ASP A 61 -7.46 -3.15 14.97
N THR A 62 -8.07 -3.15 13.78
CA THR A 62 -7.74 -2.17 12.73
C THR A 62 -8.20 -0.76 13.12
N GLY A 63 -9.43 -0.62 13.61
CA GLY A 63 -9.99 0.68 14.03
C GLY A 63 -9.27 1.30 15.22
N SER A 64 -8.72 0.48 16.12
CA SER A 64 -7.91 0.93 17.26
C SER A 64 -6.43 1.15 16.92
N GLY A 65 -5.97 0.78 15.73
CA GLY A 65 -4.56 0.85 15.31
C GLY A 65 -3.68 -0.27 15.86
N LYS A 66 -4.23 -1.24 16.60
CA LYS A 66 -3.52 -2.43 17.08
C LYS A 66 -3.09 -3.37 15.95
N ALA A 67 -3.82 -3.36 14.83
CA ALA A 67 -3.43 -4.02 13.59
C ALA A 67 -3.23 -2.96 12.49
N VAL A 68 -2.02 -2.89 11.93
CA VAL A 68 -1.73 -1.99 10.81
C VAL A 68 -2.35 -2.53 9.51
N LYS A 69 -2.15 -3.83 9.24
CA LYS A 69 -2.80 -4.54 8.13
C LYS A 69 -3.36 -5.87 8.63
N ALA A 70 -4.66 -5.93 8.88
CA ALA A 70 -5.33 -7.19 9.15
C ALA A 70 -5.46 -8.03 7.85
N VAL A 71 -5.15 -9.33 7.93
CA VAL A 71 -5.35 -10.31 6.87
C VAL A 71 -6.16 -11.48 7.43
N LEU A 72 -7.26 -11.82 6.76
CA LEU A 72 -8.06 -12.98 7.11
C LEU A 72 -7.45 -14.24 6.47
N THR A 73 -7.27 -15.30 7.24
CA THR A 73 -6.87 -16.61 6.75
C THR A 73 -8.10 -17.49 6.57
N MET A 74 -8.24 -18.06 5.37
CA MET A 74 -9.30 -19.01 5.05
C MET A 74 -8.91 -20.42 5.56
N PRO A 75 -9.90 -21.27 5.89
CA PRO A 75 -9.67 -22.69 6.20
C PRO A 75 -9.16 -23.48 4.98
#